data_AF-A0A6V7HTX5-F1
#
_entry.id   AF-A0A6V7HTX5-F1
#
_cell.length_a   1.000
_cell.length_b   1.000
_cell.length_c   1.000
_cell.angle_alpha   90.00
_cell.angle_beta   90.00
_cell.angle_gamma   90.00
#
_symmetry.space_group_name_H-M   'P 1'
#
loop_
_entity.id
_entity.type
_entity.pdbx_description
1 polymer ?
#
loop_
_entity_poly.entity_id
_entity_poly.type
_entity_poly.pdbx_seq_one_letter_code
_entity_poly.pdbx_strand_id
1 'polypeptide(L)'
;IEELYTALVYMTQHQIGYDVTNECATETLLNHLQQAFKVDNETHSQVLEETQNMEPPVMHLNVEVIEAKELVSKDANGKSDPFCALYLESAPTRRYNTAVKTATLAPIWEEHFEL
;
A
#
# COMPACT_ATOMS: atom_id res chain seq x y z
N ILE A 1 -2.75 -0.95 27.68
CA ILE A 1 -3.97 -0.37 27.05
C ILE A 1 -3.62 0.95 26.39
N GLU A 2 -2.92 1.85 27.08
CA GLU A 2 -2.46 3.14 26.53
C GLU A 2 -1.65 3.01 25.23
N GLU A 3 -0.62 2.15 25.17
CA GLU A 3 0.17 1.95 23.94
C GLU A 3 -0.67 1.52 22.72
N LEU A 4 -1.63 0.61 22.94
CA LEU A 4 -2.54 0.15 21.90
C LEU A 4 -3.48 1.28 21.44
N TYR A 5 -3.97 2.08 22.39
CA TYR A 5 -4.82 3.23 22.09
C TYR A 5 -4.07 4.30 21.29
N THR A 6 -2.87 4.68 21.73
CA THR A 6 -1.98 5.60 21.01
C THR A 6 -1.70 5.12 19.59
N ALA A 7 -1.39 3.83 19.40
CA ALA A 7 -1.19 3.25 18.08
C ALA A 7 -2.46 3.36 17.20
N LEU A 8 -3.65 3.10 17.75
CA LEU A 8 -4.92 3.20 17.00
C LEU A 8 -5.26 4.64 16.63
N VAL A 9 -5.03 5.61 17.52
CA VAL A 9 -5.20 7.04 17.24
C VAL A 9 -4.22 7.48 16.14
N TYR A 10 -2.95 7.10 16.25
CA TYR A 10 -1.93 7.37 15.25
C TYR A 10 -2.32 6.81 13.86
N MET A 11 -2.75 5.55 13.78
CA MET A 11 -3.19 4.94 12.52
C MET A 11 -4.45 5.61 11.94
N THR A 12 -5.35 6.09 12.80
CA THR A 12 -6.56 6.80 12.36
C THR A 12 -6.22 8.19 11.81
N GLN A 13 -5.21 8.87 12.34
CA GLN A 13 -4.71 10.14 11.82
C GLN A 13 -3.88 9.98 10.53
N HIS A 14 -3.18 8.85 10.38
CA HIS A 14 -2.31 8.55 9.24
C HIS A 14 -2.88 7.44 8.35
N GLN A 15 -4.10 7.64 7.85
CA GLN A 15 -4.74 6.67 6.97
C GLN A 15 -3.96 6.46 5.68
N ILE A 16 -3.88 5.20 5.27
CA ILE A 16 -3.14 4.72 4.12
C ILE A 16 -4.13 4.32 3.01
N GLY A 17 -3.92 4.85 1.80
CA GLY A 17 -4.74 4.55 0.63
C GLY A 17 -5.77 5.63 0.30
N TYR A 18 -6.54 5.40 -0.79
CA TYR A 18 -7.62 6.29 -1.21
C TYR A 18 -8.95 5.65 -0.83
N ASP A 19 -9.70 6.31 0.06
CA ASP A 19 -11.05 5.87 0.40
C ASP A 19 -12.00 6.22 -0.76
N VAL A 20 -12.36 5.20 -1.55
CA VAL A 20 -13.22 5.33 -2.74
C VAL A 20 -14.63 5.78 -2.36
N THR A 21 -14.97 5.66 -1.08
CA THR A 21 -16.25 5.95 -0.51
C THR A 21 -15.98 6.79 0.72
N ASN A 22 -16.26 8.10 0.69
CA ASN A 22 -16.03 9.02 1.82
C ASN A 22 -16.99 8.72 3.01
N GLU A 23 -17.06 7.46 3.42
CA GLU A 23 -18.11 6.80 4.19
C GLU A 23 -17.94 7.06 5.69
N CYS A 24 -16.75 7.43 6.15
CA CYS A 24 -16.50 7.70 7.57
C CYS A 24 -15.45 8.79 7.78
N ALA A 25 -15.86 9.90 8.40
CA ALA A 25 -14.95 10.97 8.77
C ALA A 25 -13.99 10.52 9.89
N THR A 26 -12.72 10.95 9.83
CA THR A 26 -11.68 10.65 10.83
C THR A 26 -12.15 10.95 12.26
N GLU A 27 -12.86 12.06 12.47
CA GLU A 27 -13.43 12.43 13.77
C GLU A 27 -14.42 11.38 14.32
N THR A 28 -15.20 10.74 13.45
CA THR A 28 -16.13 9.68 13.84
C THR A 28 -15.38 8.45 14.37
N LEU A 29 -14.27 8.08 13.70
CA LEU A 29 -13.41 6.98 14.13
C LEU A 29 -12.70 7.28 15.46
N LEU A 30 -12.17 8.49 15.62
CA LEU A 30 -11.51 8.93 16.86
C LEU A 30 -12.48 8.92 18.05
N ASN A 31 -13.69 9.46 17.86
CA ASN A 31 -14.75 9.43 18.87
C ASN A 31 -15.14 7.99 19.24
N HIS A 32 -15.27 7.11 18.25
CA HIS A 32 -15.57 5.70 18.49
C HIS A 32 -14.47 4.99 19.28
N LEU A 33 -13.20 5.22 18.91
CA LEU A 33 -12.05 4.67 19.63
C LEU A 33 -12.02 5.14 21.09
N GLN A 34 -12.22 6.44 21.34
CA GLN A 34 -12.26 6.97 22.71
C GLN A 34 -13.33 6.27 23.56
N GLN A 35 -14.54 6.13 23.01
CA GLN A 35 -15.67 5.47 23.71
C GLN A 35 -15.40 3.98 23.95
N ALA A 36 -14.89 3.26 22.95
CA ALA A 36 -14.64 1.82 23.03
C ALA A 36 -13.59 1.47 24.09
N PHE A 37 -12.52 2.28 24.17
CA PHE A 37 -11.44 2.11 25.14
C PHE A 37 -11.71 2.79 26.49
N LYS A 38 -12.81 3.57 26.59
CA LYS A 38 -13.21 4.32 27.79
C LYS A 38 -12.12 5.27 28.31
N VAL A 39 -11.40 5.91 27.37
CA VAL A 39 -10.33 6.87 27.68
C VAL A 39 -10.96 8.22 28.00
N ASP A 40 -10.53 8.86 29.08
CA ASP A 40 -11.01 10.19 29.45
C ASP A 40 -10.53 11.28 28.48
N ASN A 41 -11.12 12.46 28.56
CA ASN A 41 -10.84 13.55 27.62
C ASN A 41 -9.42 14.11 27.76
N GLU A 42 -8.84 14.07 28.96
CA GLU A 42 -7.50 14.61 29.19
C GLU A 42 -6.47 13.70 28.52
N THR A 43 -6.53 12.39 28.80
CA THR A 43 -5.67 11.40 28.14
C THR A 43 -5.90 11.37 26.63
N HIS A 44 -7.15 11.43 26.15
CA HIS A 44 -7.42 11.46 24.71
C HIS A 44 -6.77 12.68 24.02
N SER A 45 -6.89 13.87 24.64
CA SER A 45 -6.31 15.10 24.08
C SER A 45 -4.78 15.05 24.06
N GLN A 46 -4.16 14.52 25.11
CA GLN A 46 -2.71 14.33 25.15
C GLN A 46 -2.23 13.37 24.05
N VAL A 47 -2.91 12.23 23.89
CA VAL A 47 -2.58 11.26 22.84
C VAL A 47 -2.77 11.86 21.44
N LEU A 48 -3.85 12.62 21.20
CA LEU A 48 -4.06 13.29 19.91
C LEU A 48 -2.94 14.25 19.54
N GLU A 49 -2.48 15.05 20.51
CA GLU A 49 -1.39 16.00 20.31
C GLU A 49 -0.06 15.28 20.12
N GLU A 50 0.20 14.22 20.89
CA GLU A 50 1.38 13.38 20.73
C GLU A 50 1.44 12.78 19.33
N THR A 51 0.37 12.09 18.89
CA THR A 51 0.36 11.36 17.62
C THR A 51 0.37 12.28 16.41
N GLN A 52 -0.17 13.51 16.53
CA GLN A 52 -0.11 14.52 15.47
C GLN A 52 1.31 15.05 15.23
N ASN A 53 2.16 15.04 16.26
CA ASN A 53 3.55 15.48 16.17
C ASN A 53 4.53 14.35 15.81
N MET A 54 4.07 13.11 15.69
CA MET A 54 4.88 11.97 15.25
C MET A 54 5.18 12.05 13.75
N GLU A 55 6.28 11.43 13.33
CA GLU A 55 6.58 11.29 11.91
C GLU A 55 5.52 10.38 11.23
N PRO A 56 5.04 10.75 10.03
CA PRO A 56 4.14 9.89 9.26
C PRO A 56 4.79 8.53 8.97
N PRO A 57 3.98 7.46 8.87
CA PRO A 57 4.52 6.13 8.64
C PRO A 57 5.15 6.04 7.26
N VAL A 58 6.37 5.50 7.20
CA VAL A 58 7.01 5.17 5.93
C VAL A 58 6.34 3.93 5.36
N MET A 59 5.89 4.03 4.13
CA MET A 59 5.21 2.95 3.43
C MET A 59 6.14 2.26 2.44
N HIS A 60 6.08 0.94 2.43
CA HIS A 60 6.81 0.08 1.49
C HIS A 60 5.77 -0.77 0.74
N LEU A 61 5.78 -0.71 -0.59
CA LEU A 61 4.95 -1.58 -1.41
C LEU A 61 5.81 -2.71 -1.98
N ASN A 62 5.56 -3.93 -1.49
CA ASN A 62 6.19 -5.14 -2.03
C ASN A 62 5.33 -5.71 -3.15
N VAL A 63 5.91 -5.84 -4.34
CA VAL A 63 5.25 -6.41 -5.52
C VAL A 63 6.04 -7.60 -6.00
N GLU A 64 5.35 -8.73 -6.16
CA GLU A 64 5.92 -9.93 -6.76
C GLU A 64 5.27 -10.19 -8.11
N VAL A 65 6.07 -10.22 -9.17
CA VAL A 65 5.61 -10.61 -10.51
C VAL A 65 5.89 -12.10 -10.68
N ILE A 66 4.84 -12.91 -10.56
CA ILE A 66 4.95 -14.37 -10.63
C ILE A 66 5.06 -14.85 -12.08
N GLU A 67 3.96 -14.75 -12.83
CA GLU A 67 3.84 -15.31 -14.18
C GLU A 67 2.76 -14.61 -14.99
N ALA A 68 2.79 -14.82 -16.31
CA ALA A 68 1.66 -14.57 -17.19
C ALA A 68 1.35 -15.84 -17.99
N LYS A 69 0.12 -15.94 -18.48
CA LYS A 69 -0.37 -17.11 -19.24
C LYS A 69 -1.05 -16.66 -20.52
N GLU A 70 -0.94 -17.49 -21.54
CA GLU A 70 -1.66 -17.34 -22.81
C GLU A 70 -1.48 -15.97 -23.47
N LEU A 71 -0.26 -15.44 -23.41
CA LEU A 71 0.07 -14.19 -24.08
C LEU A 71 -0.14 -14.31 -25.59
N VAL A 72 -0.48 -13.19 -26.23
CA VAL A 72 -0.57 -13.11 -27.68
C VAL A 72 0.83 -13.21 -28.29
N SER A 73 0.99 -14.04 -29.31
CA SER A 73 2.21 -14.10 -30.11
C SER A 73 2.39 -12.81 -30.91
N LYS A 74 3.52 -12.14 -30.72
CA LYS A 74 3.87 -10.90 -31.44
C LYS A 74 5.03 -11.09 -32.42
N ASP A 75 5.77 -12.18 -32.31
CA ASP A 75 6.92 -12.47 -33.15
C ASP A 75 6.61 -13.54 -34.20
N ALA A 76 7.38 -13.53 -35.30
CA ALA A 76 7.20 -14.44 -36.42
C ALA A 76 7.38 -15.93 -36.07
N ASN A 77 8.03 -16.23 -34.94
CA ASN A 77 8.19 -17.58 -34.40
C ASN A 77 6.91 -18.13 -33.74
N GLY A 78 5.80 -17.37 -33.74
CA GLY A 78 4.56 -17.74 -33.07
C GLY A 78 4.62 -17.62 -31.55
N LYS A 79 5.61 -16.90 -31.02
CA LYS A 79 5.83 -16.60 -29.59
C LYS A 79 6.04 -15.09 -29.39
N SER A 80 6.50 -14.73 -28.20
CA SER A 80 6.85 -13.36 -27.79
C SER A 80 8.07 -13.40 -26.86
N ASP A 81 8.74 -12.26 -26.69
CA ASP A 81 9.78 -12.04 -25.67
C ASP A 81 9.27 -11.10 -24.54
N PRO A 82 8.34 -11.55 -23.66
CA PRO A 82 7.67 -10.67 -22.70
C PRO A 82 8.54 -10.23 -21.51
N PHE A 83 8.22 -9.04 -20.99
CA PHE A 83 8.63 -8.50 -19.68
C PHE A 83 7.51 -7.62 -19.09
N CYS A 84 7.53 -7.37 -17.79
CA CYS A 84 6.63 -6.45 -17.10
C CYS A 84 7.37 -5.16 -16.72
N ALA A 85 6.71 -4.02 -16.89
CA ALA A 85 7.16 -2.72 -16.40
C ALA A 85 6.19 -2.22 -15.32
N LEU A 86 6.71 -1.86 -14.15
CA LEU A 86 5.94 -1.42 -12.99
C LEU A 86 6.34 0.00 -12.60
N TYR A 87 5.35 0.80 -12.19
CA TYR A 87 5.53 2.13 -11.63
C TYR A 87 4.29 2.54 -10.83
N LEU A 88 4.46 3.47 -9.89
CA LEU A 88 3.33 4.14 -9.25
C LEU A 88 2.93 5.36 -10.05
N GLU A 89 1.63 5.59 -10.22
CA GLU A 89 1.12 6.80 -10.89
C GLU A 89 1.57 8.08 -10.17
N SER A 90 1.68 8.03 -8.85
CA SER A 90 2.20 9.13 -8.02
C SER A 90 3.71 9.39 -8.21
N ALA A 91 4.46 8.43 -8.76
CA ALA A 91 5.90 8.51 -8.99
C ALA A 91 6.29 7.90 -10.36
N PRO A 92 5.83 8.47 -11.49
CA PRO A 92 5.88 7.85 -12.81
C PRO A 92 7.31 7.70 -13.39
N THR A 93 8.28 8.39 -12.79
CA THR A 93 9.70 8.31 -13.13
C THR A 93 10.40 7.12 -12.46
N ARG A 94 9.86 6.59 -11.35
CA ARG A 94 10.41 5.43 -10.65
C ARG A 94 9.82 4.16 -11.26
N ARG A 95 10.57 3.56 -12.18
CA ARG A 95 10.16 2.39 -12.96
C ARG A 95 11.00 1.17 -12.64
N TYR A 96 10.36 0.02 -12.66
CA TYR A 96 10.96 -1.28 -12.43
C TYR A 96 10.59 -2.20 -13.59
N ASN A 97 11.54 -2.98 -14.07
CA ASN A 97 11.31 -3.92 -15.15
C ASN A 97 11.72 -5.31 -14.69
N THR A 98 10.95 -6.31 -15.07
CA THR A 98 11.38 -7.70 -14.94
C THR A 98 12.43 -8.06 -15.99
N ALA A 99 13.06 -9.23 -15.84
CA ALA A 99 13.80 -9.84 -16.93
C ALA A 99 12.89 -10.11 -18.14
N VAL A 100 13.48 -10.06 -19.33
CA VAL A 100 12.83 -10.52 -20.57
C VAL A 100 12.90 -12.05 -20.60
N LYS A 101 11.77 -12.71 -20.88
CA LYS A 101 11.71 -14.17 -21.06
C LYS A 101 11.57 -14.47 -22.55
N THR A 102 12.51 -15.21 -23.12
CA THR A 102 12.56 -15.42 -24.57
C THR A 102 11.57 -16.46 -25.07
N ALA A 103 10.95 -16.20 -26.22
CA ALA A 103 10.15 -17.11 -27.02
C ALA A 103 9.08 -17.90 -26.22
N THR A 104 8.34 -17.22 -25.35
CA THR A 104 7.29 -17.83 -24.53
C THR A 104 6.00 -17.03 -24.55
N LEU A 105 4.87 -17.73 -24.45
CA LEU A 105 3.54 -17.13 -24.20
C LEU A 105 3.07 -17.37 -22.77
N ALA A 106 3.88 -18.06 -21.96
CA ALA A 106 3.64 -18.34 -20.55
C ALA A 106 4.94 -18.08 -19.76
N PRO A 107 5.38 -16.81 -19.64
CA PRO A 107 6.58 -16.47 -18.88
C PRO A 107 6.37 -16.65 -17.38
N ILE A 108 7.42 -17.12 -16.71
CA ILE A 108 7.55 -17.16 -15.24
C ILE A 108 8.72 -16.25 -14.88
N TRP A 109 8.46 -15.23 -14.06
CA TRP A 109 9.45 -14.27 -13.57
C TRP A 109 9.89 -14.58 -12.15
N GLU A 110 8.94 -14.71 -11.21
CA GLU A 110 9.20 -14.85 -9.76
C GLU A 110 10.10 -13.73 -9.23
N GLU A 111 9.87 -12.51 -9.71
CA GLU A 111 10.70 -11.34 -9.41
C GLU A 111 10.01 -10.43 -8.39
N HIS A 112 10.78 -10.01 -7.39
CA HIS A 112 10.32 -9.18 -6.28
C HIS A 112 10.81 -7.74 -6.45
N PHE A 113 9.93 -6.79 -6.17
CA PHE A 113 10.20 -5.36 -6.22
C PHE A 113 9.71 -4.67 -4.94
N GLU A 114 10.52 -3.74 -4.44
CA GLU A 114 10.16 -2.86 -3.34
C GLU A 114 10.03 -1.42 -3.88
N LEU A 115 8.81 -0.89 -3.78
CA LEU A 115 8.40 0.41 -4.30
C LEU A 115 8.22 1.38 -3.12
#